data_AF-A0A2V8Y0S3-F1
#
_entry.id   AF-A0A2V8Y0S3-F1
#
_cell.length_a   1.000
_cell.length_b   1.000
_cell.length_c   1.000
_cell.angle_alpha   90.00
_cell.angle_beta   90.00
_cell.angle_gamma   90.00
#
_symmetry.space_group_name_H-M   'P 1'
#
loop_
_entity.id
_entity.type
_entity.pdbx_description
1 polymer ?
#
loop_
_entity_poly.entity_id
_entity_poly.type
_entity_poly.pdbx_seq_one_letter_code
_entity_poly.pdbx_strand_id
1 'polypeptide(L)'
;WSGNAPEFFSVPIGSNLISSPTADDLKRRVAAIDAQTKESVRAYDYAIEYAGQYGKILQRVAAGDLPVVEHCTAGKDRTGVFSAILLTALGVPRDTVVQDYMLSNQFLLAPEAINGTAADLQLAFGLPEPPDLATVKTIMTSKPETLAATLDKIDRTYGSFANYLRHAVKLSDADLAKIRLHLLQP
;
A
#
# COMPACT_ATOMS: atom_id res chain seq x y z
N TRP A 1 -4.25 2.01 -25.20
CA TRP A 1 -3.12 2.94 -24.96
C TRP A 1 -3.06 3.88 -26.15
N SER A 2 -3.18 5.19 -25.93
CA SER A 2 -3.24 6.22 -26.99
C SER A 2 -1.87 6.66 -27.52
N GLY A 3 -0.78 6.02 -27.08
CA GLY A 3 0.59 6.35 -27.49
C GLY A 3 1.26 7.48 -26.68
N ASN A 4 0.55 8.11 -25.75
CA ASN A 4 1.12 9.14 -24.88
C ASN A 4 2.07 8.54 -23.84
N ALA A 5 3.14 9.28 -23.52
CA ALA A 5 4.03 8.93 -22.43
C ALA A 5 3.24 8.91 -21.09
N PRO A 6 3.44 7.88 -20.25
CA PRO A 6 2.80 7.84 -18.94
C PRO A 6 3.34 8.96 -18.05
N GLU A 7 2.46 9.56 -17.25
CA GLU A 7 2.83 10.46 -16.16
C GLU A 7 3.11 9.63 -14.90
N PHE A 8 4.20 9.93 -14.19
CA PHE A 8 4.63 9.17 -13.03
C PHE A 8 4.43 9.98 -11.73
N PHE A 9 3.78 9.36 -10.76
CA PHE A 9 3.62 9.88 -9.40
C PHE A 9 4.31 8.93 -8.42
N SER A 10 5.26 9.46 -7.65
CA SER A 10 6.05 8.64 -6.72
C SER A 10 5.54 8.75 -5.29
N VAL A 11 5.34 7.60 -4.66
CA VAL A 11 5.14 7.45 -3.21
C VAL A 11 6.37 6.73 -2.65
N PRO A 12 7.38 7.48 -2.16
CA PRO A 12 8.61 6.88 -1.69
C PRO A 12 8.38 6.03 -0.44
N ILE A 13 9.22 5.01 -0.28
CA ILE A 13 9.44 4.42 1.05
C ILE A 13 10.25 5.48 1.79
N GLY A 14 9.82 5.88 2.98
CA GLY A 14 10.29 7.08 3.71
C GLY A 14 11.80 7.35 3.67
N SER A 15 12.19 8.59 4.01
CA SER A 15 13.54 9.17 3.87
C SER A 15 14.73 8.36 4.43
N ASN A 16 14.49 7.27 5.15
CA ASN A 16 15.49 6.34 5.68
C ASN A 16 15.61 5.06 4.83
N LEU A 17 15.67 5.19 3.50
CA LEU A 17 16.20 4.11 2.68
C LEU A 17 17.68 3.94 3.05
N ILE A 18 17.97 2.93 3.87
CA ILE A 18 19.35 2.50 4.09
C ILE A 18 19.88 2.14 2.70
N SER A 19 20.82 2.93 2.19
CA SER A 19 21.35 2.80 0.82
C SER A 19 22.04 1.47 0.57
N SER A 20 22.36 0.74 1.64
CA SER A 20 22.92 -0.62 1.63
C SER A 20 22.43 -1.39 2.86
N PRO A 21 21.22 -1.98 2.82
CA PRO A 21 20.66 -2.67 3.96
C PRO A 21 21.43 -3.97 4.23
N THR A 22 21.51 -4.37 5.49
CA THR A 22 22.33 -5.47 6.00
C THR A 22 21.50 -6.63 6.52
N ALA A 23 22.13 -7.79 6.73
CA ALA A 23 21.50 -8.92 7.41
C ALA A 23 20.83 -8.55 8.74
N ASP A 24 21.41 -7.62 9.50
CA ASP A 24 20.84 -7.16 10.76
C ASP A 24 19.63 -6.24 10.57
N ASP A 25 19.55 -5.50 9.46
CA ASP A 25 18.34 -4.76 9.09
C ASP A 25 17.18 -5.71 8.79
N LEU A 26 17.45 -6.82 8.11
CA LEU A 26 16.45 -7.84 7.86
C LEU A 26 15.94 -8.45 9.16
N LYS A 27 16.84 -8.83 10.09
CA LYS A 27 16.46 -9.36 11.41
C LYS A 27 15.64 -8.35 12.21
N ARG A 28 16.05 -7.07 12.23
CA ARG A 28 15.29 -5.99 12.89
C ARG A 28 13.89 -5.84 12.29
N ARG A 29 13.78 -5.94 10.97
CA ARG A 29 12.50 -5.87 10.27
C ARG A 29 11.58 -7.03 10.64
N VAL A 30 12.08 -8.25 10.67
CA VAL A 30 11.33 -9.45 11.07
C VAL A 30 10.87 -9.34 12.53
N ALA A 31 11.79 -9.01 13.44
CA ALA A 31 11.48 -8.83 14.86
C ALA A 31 10.40 -7.75 15.08
N ALA A 32 10.45 -6.64 14.33
CA ALA A 32 9.43 -5.60 14.39
C ALA A 32 8.08 -6.04 13.82
N ILE A 33 8.03 -7.01 12.90
CA ILE A 33 6.77 -7.58 12.39
C ILE A 33 6.18 -8.57 13.40
N ASP A 34 7.03 -9.37 14.04
CA ASP A 34 6.60 -10.38 15.02
C ASP A 34 6.19 -9.76 16.35
N ALA A 35 6.79 -8.63 16.73
CA ALA A 35 6.42 -7.90 17.94
C ALA A 35 5.06 -7.17 17.84
N GLN A 36 4.42 -7.14 16.67
CA GLN A 36 3.12 -6.50 16.51
C GLN A 36 2.01 -7.34 17.15
N THR A 37 1.27 -6.72 18.04
CA THR A 37 0.06 -7.29 18.67
C THR A 37 -1.19 -6.60 18.13
N LYS A 38 -2.39 -7.09 18.46
CA LYS A 38 -3.64 -6.40 18.07
C LYS A 38 -3.71 -4.98 18.63
N GLU A 39 -3.09 -4.73 19.78
CA GLU A 39 -3.06 -3.44 20.47
C GLU A 39 -1.94 -2.51 19.96
N SER A 40 -0.92 -3.03 19.28
CA SER A 40 0.28 -2.30 18.84
C SER A 40 0.62 -2.50 17.36
N VAL A 41 -0.41 -2.67 16.51
CA VAL A 41 -0.21 -2.84 15.07
C VAL A 41 0.39 -1.59 14.45
N ARG A 42 1.43 -1.78 13.64
CA ARG A 42 2.07 -0.69 12.91
C ARG A 42 1.18 -0.28 11.73
N ALA A 43 0.62 0.93 11.78
CA ALA A 43 -0.03 1.54 10.62
C ALA A 43 1.00 1.95 9.55
N TYR A 44 0.55 2.04 8.30
CA TYR A 44 1.34 2.60 7.21
C TYR A 44 1.30 4.13 7.23
N ASP A 45 2.34 4.75 7.80
CA ASP A 45 2.44 6.20 7.95
C ASP A 45 2.40 6.96 6.62
N TYR A 46 2.86 6.31 5.54
CA TYR A 46 2.84 6.88 4.20
C TYR A 46 1.43 7.14 3.66
N ALA A 47 0.40 6.52 4.25
CA ALA A 47 -0.99 6.86 3.96
C ALA A 47 -1.30 8.33 4.29
N ILE A 48 -0.66 8.88 5.32
CA ILE A 48 -0.81 10.27 5.75
C ILE A 48 0.30 11.15 5.15
N GLU A 49 1.55 10.69 5.23
CA GLU A 49 2.73 11.44 4.79
C GLU A 49 2.65 11.84 3.30
N TYR A 50 2.10 10.96 2.46
CA TYR A 50 1.99 11.16 1.01
C TYR A 50 0.56 11.35 0.51
N ALA A 51 -0.36 11.77 1.38
CA ALA A 51 -1.76 12.04 1.04
C ALA A 51 -1.92 12.90 -0.22
N GLY A 52 -1.09 13.94 -0.36
CA GLY A 52 -1.10 14.82 -1.53
C GLY A 52 -0.67 14.14 -2.84
N GLN A 53 0.17 13.10 -2.80
CA GLN A 53 0.54 12.34 -4.00
C GLN A 53 -0.63 11.45 -4.46
N TYR A 54 -1.33 10.81 -3.53
CA TYR A 54 -2.56 10.09 -3.84
C TYR A 54 -3.61 11.04 -4.45
N GLY A 55 -3.68 12.27 -3.94
CA GLY A 55 -4.52 13.34 -4.47
C GLY A 55 -4.28 13.61 -5.94
N LYS A 56 -3.02 13.80 -6.33
CA LYS A 56 -2.66 14.04 -7.73
C LYS A 56 -3.09 12.90 -8.64
N ILE A 57 -2.86 11.64 -8.24
CA ILE A 57 -3.27 10.46 -9.01
C ILE A 57 -4.80 10.44 -9.16
N LEU A 58 -5.53 10.61 -8.06
CA LEU A 58 -6.99 10.58 -8.05
C LEU A 58 -7.62 11.75 -8.84
N GLN A 59 -6.94 12.90 -8.91
CA GLN A 59 -7.33 14.01 -9.79
C GLN A 59 -7.17 13.67 -11.28
N ARG A 60 -6.16 12.86 -11.68
CA ARG A 60 -6.08 12.34 -13.06
C ARG A 60 -7.22 11.36 -13.36
N VAL A 61 -7.56 10.50 -12.40
CA VAL A 61 -8.75 9.63 -12.51
C VAL A 61 -10.02 10.46 -12.66
N ALA A 62 -10.19 11.53 -11.86
CA ALA A 62 -11.33 12.45 -11.98
C ALA A 62 -11.36 13.17 -13.33
N ALA A 63 -10.21 13.43 -13.95
CA ALA A 63 -10.10 14.02 -15.29
C ALA A 63 -10.39 13.03 -16.43
N GLY A 64 -10.54 11.73 -16.12
CA GLY A 64 -10.79 10.68 -17.12
C GLY A 64 -9.52 10.14 -17.75
N ASP A 65 -8.35 10.42 -17.18
CA ASP A 65 -7.05 9.94 -17.65
C ASP A 65 -6.85 8.47 -17.23
N LEU A 66 -7.60 7.59 -17.88
CA LEU A 66 -7.60 6.15 -17.66
C LEU A 66 -7.03 5.41 -18.89
N PRO A 67 -6.43 4.22 -18.71
CA PRO A 67 -6.26 3.48 -17.45
C PRO A 67 -5.09 3.99 -16.58
N VAL A 68 -5.20 3.81 -15.26
CA VAL A 68 -4.11 4.01 -14.29
C VAL A 68 -3.54 2.66 -13.87
N VAL A 69 -2.21 2.55 -13.82
CA VAL A 69 -1.51 1.39 -13.26
C VAL A 69 -0.80 1.85 -12.00
N GLU A 70 -1.08 1.17 -10.90
CA GLU A 70 -0.35 1.32 -9.65
C GLU A 70 0.50 0.07 -9.40
N HIS A 71 1.75 0.26 -8.99
CA HIS A 71 2.57 -0.82 -8.49
C HIS A 71 3.53 -0.34 -7.39
N CYS A 72 4.05 -1.29 -6.63
CA CYS A 72 5.25 -1.11 -5.82
C CYS A 72 6.23 -2.25 -6.13
N THR A 73 7.08 -2.64 -5.19
CA THR A 73 8.01 -3.77 -5.40
C THR A 73 7.25 -5.10 -5.44
N ALA A 74 6.43 -5.36 -4.42
CA ALA A 74 5.67 -6.62 -4.28
C ALA A 74 4.17 -6.46 -4.58
N GLY A 75 3.70 -5.24 -4.89
CA GLY A 75 2.26 -4.98 -5.08
C GLY A 75 1.40 -5.07 -3.81
N LYS A 76 2.02 -5.11 -2.61
CA LYS A 76 1.32 -5.29 -1.33
C LYS A 76 1.07 -4.00 -0.56
N ASP A 77 2.12 -3.43 0.02
CA ASP A 77 1.95 -2.46 1.11
C ASP A 77 1.51 -1.08 0.58
N ARG A 78 2.30 -0.45 -0.30
CA ARG A 78 1.96 0.88 -0.85
C ARG A 78 0.78 0.80 -1.81
N THR A 79 0.78 -0.26 -2.63
CA THR A 79 -0.32 -0.58 -3.56
C THR A 79 -1.63 -0.83 -2.85
N GLY A 80 -1.61 -1.63 -1.78
CA GLY A 80 -2.79 -1.89 -0.96
C GLY A 80 -3.34 -0.64 -0.29
N VAL A 81 -2.48 0.29 0.14
CA VAL A 81 -2.94 1.55 0.75
C VAL A 81 -3.62 2.47 -0.26
N PHE A 82 -3.08 2.66 -1.46
CA PHE A 82 -3.79 3.45 -2.48
C PHE A 82 -5.08 2.79 -2.89
N SER A 83 -5.07 1.48 -3.14
CA SER A 83 -6.27 0.70 -3.49
C SER A 83 -7.33 0.87 -2.40
N ALA A 84 -6.94 0.78 -1.12
CA ALA A 84 -7.83 1.04 -0.01
C ALA A 84 -8.37 2.47 0.03
N ILE A 85 -7.53 3.47 -0.26
CA ILE A 85 -7.97 4.87 -0.34
C ILE A 85 -8.99 5.07 -1.45
N LEU A 86 -8.73 4.52 -2.63
CA LEU A 86 -9.61 4.60 -3.79
C LEU A 86 -10.95 3.90 -3.52
N LEU A 87 -10.93 2.65 -3.07
CA LEU A 87 -12.15 1.88 -2.78
C LEU A 87 -12.98 2.56 -1.67
N THR A 88 -12.33 3.07 -0.63
CA THR A 88 -13.03 3.82 0.43
C THR A 88 -13.63 5.13 -0.11
N ALA A 89 -12.93 5.83 -1.00
CA ALA A 89 -13.47 7.02 -1.67
C ALA A 89 -14.68 6.69 -2.56
N LEU A 90 -14.71 5.50 -3.17
CA LEU A 90 -15.85 4.99 -3.92
C LEU A 90 -17.02 4.56 -3.04
N GLY A 91 -16.84 4.49 -1.71
CA GLY A 91 -17.88 4.10 -0.75
C GLY A 91 -17.96 2.60 -0.51
N VAL A 92 -16.93 1.83 -0.89
CA VAL A 92 -16.86 0.39 -0.64
C VAL A 92 -16.79 0.13 0.87
N PRO A 93 -17.55 -0.83 1.42
CA PRO A 93 -17.51 -1.16 2.84
C PRO A 93 -16.10 -1.53 3.30
N ARG A 94 -15.75 -1.09 4.51
CA ARG A 94 -14.39 -1.25 5.06
C ARG A 94 -13.92 -2.70 5.10
N ASP A 95 -14.79 -3.63 5.48
CA ASP A 95 -14.45 -5.05 5.53
C ASP A 95 -14.13 -5.60 4.13
N THR A 96 -14.83 -5.14 3.10
CA THR A 96 -14.55 -5.48 1.71
C THR A 96 -13.21 -4.91 1.24
N VAL A 97 -12.88 -3.68 1.64
CA VAL A 97 -11.57 -3.06 1.35
C VAL A 97 -10.43 -3.88 1.98
N VAL A 98 -10.61 -4.33 3.23
CA VAL A 98 -9.62 -5.18 3.90
C VAL A 98 -9.52 -6.55 3.25
N GLN A 99 -10.65 -7.14 2.83
CA GLN A 99 -10.66 -8.41 2.10
C GLN A 99 -9.93 -8.33 0.76
N ASP A 100 -10.13 -7.24 0.00
CA ASP A 100 -9.43 -6.99 -1.27
C ASP A 100 -7.91 -6.98 -1.06
N TYR A 101 -7.43 -6.21 -0.07
CA TYR A 101 -6.01 -6.21 0.33
C TYR A 101 -5.48 -7.61 0.68
N MET A 102 -6.29 -8.44 1.33
CA MET A 102 -5.90 -9.79 1.71
C MET A 102 -5.78 -10.75 0.52
N LEU A 103 -6.37 -10.43 -0.64
CA LEU A 103 -6.20 -11.24 -1.86
C LEU A 103 -4.75 -11.30 -2.32
N SER A 104 -3.92 -10.29 -1.99
CA SER A 104 -2.48 -10.31 -2.28
C SER A 104 -1.78 -11.54 -1.71
N ASN A 105 -2.25 -12.10 -0.59
CA ASN A 105 -1.65 -13.31 0.00
C ASN A 105 -1.78 -14.55 -0.88
N GLN A 106 -2.78 -14.62 -1.76
CA GLN A 106 -2.94 -15.75 -2.69
C GLN A 106 -1.75 -15.86 -3.66
N PHE A 107 -1.18 -14.71 -4.03
CA PHE A 107 -0.05 -14.63 -4.95
C PHE A 107 1.28 -14.56 -4.21
N LEU A 108 1.35 -13.81 -3.11
CA LEU A 108 2.59 -13.58 -2.37
C LEU A 108 3.05 -14.79 -1.55
N LEU A 109 2.13 -15.68 -1.17
CA LEU A 109 2.45 -16.88 -0.40
C LEU A 109 2.48 -18.15 -1.27
N ALA A 110 2.37 -18.01 -2.59
CA ALA A 110 2.59 -19.11 -3.52
C ALA A 110 4.06 -19.59 -3.44
N PRO A 111 4.34 -20.90 -3.57
CA PRO A 111 5.70 -21.44 -3.44
C PRO A 111 6.73 -20.74 -4.35
N GLU A 112 6.34 -20.44 -5.59
CA GLU A 112 7.21 -19.79 -6.58
C GLU A 112 7.54 -18.35 -6.17
N ALA A 113 6.55 -17.61 -5.65
CA ALA A 113 6.74 -16.24 -5.18
C ALA A 113 7.62 -16.18 -3.93
N ILE A 114 7.44 -17.13 -3.01
CA ILE A 114 8.28 -17.24 -1.81
C ILE A 114 9.73 -17.52 -2.19
N ASN A 115 9.97 -18.49 -3.09
CA ASN A 115 11.32 -18.84 -3.51
C ASN A 115 12.01 -17.68 -4.24
N GLY A 116 11.29 -17.00 -5.14
CA GLY A 116 11.81 -15.80 -5.81
C GLY A 116 12.17 -14.70 -4.81
N THR A 117 11.28 -14.44 -3.85
CA THR A 117 11.52 -13.41 -2.81
C THR A 117 12.68 -13.77 -1.89
N ALA A 118 12.90 -15.05 -1.58
CA ALA A 118 14.07 -15.48 -0.82
C ALA A 118 15.37 -15.08 -1.53
N ALA A 119 15.46 -15.28 -2.84
CA ALA A 119 16.60 -14.88 -3.65
C ALA A 119 16.75 -13.34 -3.71
N ASP A 120 15.65 -12.62 -3.89
CA ASP A 120 15.66 -11.15 -3.89
C ASP A 120 16.13 -10.58 -2.55
N LEU A 121 15.69 -11.16 -1.43
CA LEU A 121 16.12 -10.77 -0.08
C LEU A 121 17.59 -11.10 0.16
N GLN A 122 18.08 -12.25 -0.33
CA GLN A 122 19.50 -12.60 -0.25
C GLN A 122 20.35 -11.51 -0.90
N LEU A 123 20.01 -11.14 -2.13
CA LEU A 123 20.72 -10.11 -2.88
C LEU A 123 20.61 -8.74 -2.24
N ALA A 124 19.38 -8.33 -1.89
CA ALA A 124 19.12 -6.99 -1.36
C ALA A 124 19.81 -6.73 -0.01
N PHE A 125 19.92 -7.74 0.85
CA PHE A 125 20.49 -7.62 2.21
C PHE A 125 21.91 -8.19 2.34
N GLY A 126 22.52 -8.65 1.24
CA GLY A 126 23.88 -9.20 1.22
C GLY A 126 24.04 -10.44 2.08
N LEU A 127 23.05 -11.34 2.08
CA LEU A 127 23.08 -12.56 2.89
C LEU A 127 23.97 -13.62 2.23
N PRO A 128 24.70 -14.44 3.02
CA PRO A 128 25.50 -15.54 2.46
C PRO A 128 24.61 -16.62 1.82
N GLU A 129 23.41 -16.84 2.37
CA GLU A 129 22.43 -17.81 1.90
C GLU A 129 21.03 -17.18 1.90
N PRO A 130 20.07 -17.70 1.12
CA PRO A 130 18.68 -17.27 1.18
C PRO A 130 18.10 -17.39 2.60
N PRO A 131 17.25 -16.44 3.02
CA PRO A 131 16.56 -16.55 4.30
C PRO A 131 15.60 -17.74 4.30
N ASP A 132 15.32 -18.29 5.47
CA ASP A 132 14.37 -19.40 5.60
C ASP A 132 12.95 -19.00 5.19
N LEU A 133 12.13 -20.01 4.86
CA LEU A 133 10.76 -19.79 4.38
C LEU A 133 9.88 -19.07 5.42
N ALA A 134 10.16 -19.24 6.72
CA ALA A 134 9.42 -18.57 7.77
C ALA A 134 9.66 -17.05 7.74
N THR A 135 10.93 -16.64 7.62
CA THR A 135 11.36 -15.26 7.46
C THR A 135 10.73 -14.61 6.23
N VAL A 136 10.76 -15.29 5.09
CA VAL A 136 10.14 -14.80 3.85
C VAL A 136 8.63 -14.61 4.04
N LYS A 137 7.93 -15.61 4.60
CA LYS A 137 6.50 -15.52 4.88
C LYS A 137 6.16 -14.38 5.83
N THR A 138 6.94 -14.17 6.89
CA THR A 138 6.74 -13.06 7.82
C THR A 138 6.77 -11.71 7.12
N ILE A 139 7.68 -11.52 6.16
CA ILE A 139 7.82 -10.26 5.41
C ILE A 139 6.72 -10.10 4.36
N MET A 140 6.40 -11.18 3.65
CA MET A 140 5.48 -11.15 2.51
C MET A 140 4.01 -11.13 2.91
N THR A 141 3.66 -11.63 4.09
CA THR A 141 2.25 -11.71 4.51
C THR A 141 1.63 -10.32 4.61
N SER A 142 0.48 -10.17 3.96
CA SER A 142 -0.49 -9.08 4.14
C SER A 142 -1.27 -9.39 5.40
N LYS A 143 -1.27 -8.45 6.35
CA LYS A 143 -1.96 -8.60 7.62
C LYS A 143 -3.17 -7.67 7.64
N PRO A 144 -4.41 -8.18 7.81
CA PRO A 144 -5.60 -7.34 7.73
C PRO A 144 -5.59 -6.26 8.81
N GLU A 145 -5.01 -6.56 9.96
CA GLU A 145 -4.87 -5.62 11.07
C GLU A 145 -4.00 -4.42 10.70
N THR A 146 -2.99 -4.59 9.84
CA THR A 146 -2.09 -3.51 9.41
C THR A 146 -2.84 -2.50 8.54
N LEU A 147 -3.65 -2.96 7.59
CA LEU A 147 -4.46 -2.05 6.78
C LEU A 147 -5.60 -1.43 7.61
N ALA A 148 -6.26 -2.22 8.45
CA ALA A 148 -7.30 -1.71 9.35
C ALA A 148 -6.77 -0.63 10.29
N ALA A 149 -5.61 -0.83 10.92
CA ALA A 149 -4.95 0.16 11.76
C ALA A 149 -4.54 1.41 10.99
N THR A 150 -4.20 1.27 9.70
CA THR A 150 -3.90 2.40 8.80
C THR A 150 -5.15 3.26 8.56
N LEU A 151 -6.27 2.63 8.20
CA LEU A 151 -7.54 3.34 8.01
C LEU A 151 -8.03 3.97 9.33
N ASP A 152 -7.86 3.28 10.47
CA ASP A 152 -8.20 3.84 11.79
C ASP A 152 -7.33 5.04 12.15
N LYS A 153 -6.04 4.97 11.79
CA LYS A 153 -5.13 6.09 11.99
C LYS A 153 -5.58 7.30 11.17
N ILE A 154 -6.01 7.11 9.93
CA ILE A 154 -6.59 8.17 9.09
C ILE A 154 -7.82 8.78 9.78
N ASP A 155 -8.77 7.95 10.21
CA ASP A 155 -9.98 8.42 10.89
C ASP A 155 -9.66 9.21 12.15
N ARG A 156 -8.75 8.71 13.00
CA ARG A 156 -8.32 9.40 14.22
C ARG A 156 -7.60 10.72 13.94
N THR A 157 -6.75 10.77 12.90
CA THR A 157 -5.97 11.98 12.58
C THR A 157 -6.83 13.08 11.96
N TYR A 158 -7.83 12.74 11.15
CA TYR A 158 -8.64 13.72 10.41
C TYR A 158 -10.08 13.85 10.93
N GLY A 159 -10.48 13.05 11.91
CA GLY A 159 -11.83 12.95 12.46
C GLY A 159 -12.79 12.11 11.59
N SER A 160 -12.47 11.88 10.32
CA SER A 160 -13.14 10.93 9.43
C SER A 160 -12.32 10.74 8.15
N PHE A 161 -12.54 9.61 7.47
CA PHE A 161 -11.99 9.38 6.14
C PHE A 161 -12.40 10.45 5.11
N ALA A 162 -13.63 10.99 5.21
CA ALA A 162 -14.10 12.06 4.34
C ALA A 162 -13.28 13.35 4.52
N ASN A 163 -12.93 13.69 5.76
CA ASN A 163 -12.05 14.83 6.05
C ASN A 163 -10.63 14.59 5.53
N TYR A 164 -10.13 13.36 5.63
CA TYR A 164 -8.85 12.99 5.01
C TYR A 164 -8.85 13.23 3.49
N LEU A 165 -9.88 12.76 2.79
CA LEU A 165 -10.01 12.99 1.34
C LEU A 165 -10.04 14.48 0.98
N ARG A 166 -10.79 15.30 1.74
CA ARG A 166 -10.90 16.74 1.47
C ARG A 166 -9.64 17.52 1.82
N HIS A 167 -9.04 17.24 2.98
CA HIS A 167 -8.03 18.11 3.55
C HIS A 167 -6.60 17.64 3.31
N ALA A 168 -6.36 16.32 3.29
CA ALA A 168 -5.03 15.76 3.08
C ALA A 168 -4.82 15.38 1.61
N VAL A 169 -5.78 14.66 1.03
CA VAL A 169 -5.75 14.20 -0.36
C VAL A 169 -6.16 15.31 -1.33
N LYS A 170 -6.83 16.37 -0.85
CA LYS A 170 -7.24 17.55 -1.63
C LYS A 170 -8.22 17.22 -2.77
N LEU A 171 -9.16 16.32 -2.53
CA LEU A 171 -10.28 16.05 -3.46
C LEU A 171 -11.49 16.88 -3.07
N SER A 172 -12.06 17.59 -4.06
CA SER A 172 -13.37 18.21 -3.92
C SER A 172 -14.49 17.18 -4.05
N ASP A 173 -15.70 17.54 -3.63
CA ASP A 173 -16.87 16.68 -3.85
C ASP A 173 -17.14 16.45 -5.35
N ALA A 174 -16.78 17.41 -6.20
CA ALA A 174 -16.85 17.27 -7.66
C ALA A 174 -15.85 16.25 -8.21
N ASP A 175 -14.63 16.20 -7.66
CA ASP A 175 -13.63 15.19 -8.04
C ASP A 175 -14.11 13.80 -7.64
N LEU A 176 -14.63 13.65 -6.41
CA LEU A 176 -15.19 12.38 -5.93
C LEU A 176 -16.37 11.90 -6.78
N ALA A 177 -17.24 12.81 -7.22
CA ALA A 177 -18.35 12.49 -8.11
C ALA A 177 -17.85 11.97 -9.48
N LYS A 178 -16.83 12.63 -10.06
CA LYS A 178 -16.23 12.18 -11.33
C LYS A 178 -15.51 10.84 -11.21
N ILE A 179 -14.78 10.62 -10.13
CA ILE A 179 -14.12 9.33 -9.86
C ILE A 179 -15.16 8.20 -9.82
N ARG A 180 -16.27 8.40 -9.10
CA ARG A 180 -17.38 7.43 -9.08
C ARG A 180 -17.96 7.20 -10.47
N LEU A 181 -18.22 8.26 -11.22
CA LEU A 181 -18.74 8.18 -12.58
C LEU A 181 -17.82 7.36 -13.52
N HIS A 182 -16.51 7.51 -13.37
CA HIS A 182 -15.55 6.81 -14.24
C HIS A 182 -15.29 5.35 -13.85
N LEU A 183 -15.50 4.98 -12.58
CA LEU A 183 -15.10 3.66 -12.06
C LEU A 183 -16.24 2.75 -11.62
N LEU A 184 -17.45 3.27 -11.42
CA LEU A 184 -18.62 2.47 -11.07
C LEU A 184 -19.49 2.22 -12.30
N GLN A 185 -20.11 1.04 -12.33
CA GLN A 185 -21.16 0.78 -13.31
C GLN A 185 -22.43 1.58 -12.97
N PRO A 186 -23.23 1.98 -13.97
CA PRO A 186 -24.51 2.68 -13.76
C PRO A 186 -25.52 1.87 -12.94
#